data_AF-A0A960T4N6-F1
#
_entry.id   AF-A0A960T4N6-F1
#
_cell.length_a   1.000
_cell.length_b   1.000
_cell.length_c   1.000
_cell.angle_alpha   90.00
_cell.angle_beta   90.00
_cell.angle_gamma   90.00
#
_symmetry.space_group_name_H-M   'P 1'
#
loop_
_entity.id
_entity.type
_entity.pdbx_description
1 polymer ?
#
loop_
_entity_poly.entity_id
_entity_poly.type
_entity_poly.pdbx_seq_one_letter_code
_entity_poly.pdbx_strand_id
1 'polypeptide(L)' 'GVGMGYSQHAGMVILADGSERADAALSRVLNNDPGLGVIRHADAGYQSALQCAEAQGITHYGRLKP' A
#
# COMPACT_ATOMS: atom_id res chain seq x y z
N GLY A 1 13.82 2.91 -13.78
CA GLY A 1 15.07 2.18 -13.50
C GLY A 1 16.18 3.19 -13.25
N VAL A 2 17.25 2.78 -12.57
CA VAL A 2 18.36 3.65 -12.15
C VAL A 2 19.74 3.03 -12.42
N GLY A 3 19.79 1.93 -13.18
CA GLY A 3 21.00 1.12 -13.35
C GLY A 3 21.23 0.14 -12.20
N MET A 4 22.41 -0.48 -12.18
CA MET A 4 22.75 -1.55 -11.23
C MET A 4 23.03 -1.00 -9.83
N GLY A 5 22.37 -1.56 -8.80
CA GLY A 5 22.69 -1.33 -7.38
C GLY A 5 21.91 -0.21 -6.67
N TYR A 6 21.06 0.56 -7.36
CA TYR A 6 20.46 1.78 -6.79
C TYR A 6 18.97 1.67 -6.42
N SER A 7 18.28 0.59 -6.78
CA SER A 7 16.85 0.46 -6.48
C SER A 7 16.43 -0.98 -6.23
N GLN A 8 15.51 -1.14 -5.28
CA GLN A 8 14.64 -2.30 -5.16
C GLN A 8 13.20 -1.82 -5.25
N HIS A 9 12.39 -2.48 -6.07
CA HIS A 9 10.97 -2.16 -6.23
C HIS A 9 10.19 -3.45 -6.50
N ALA A 10 8.90 -3.45 -6.14
CA ALA A 10 7.97 -4.52 -6.43
C ALA A 10 6.92 -4.03 -7.43
N GLY A 11 6.36 -4.96 -8.20
CA GLY A 11 5.22 -4.72 -9.08
C GLY A 11 4.13 -5.75 -8.80
N MET A 12 2.88 -5.34 -8.99
CA MET A 12 1.70 -6.17 -8.76
C MET A 12 0.77 -6.11 -9.98
N VAL A 13 0.17 -7.23 -10.34
CA VAL A 13 -0.86 -7.34 -11.39
C VAL A 13 -1.96 -8.27 -10.89
N ILE A 14 -3.21 -7.91 -11.14
CA ILE A 14 -4.39 -8.72 -10.84
C ILE A 14 -5.34 -8.71 -12.04
N LEU A 15 -5.98 -9.84 -12.30
CA LEU A 15 -6.97 -10.01 -13.36
C LEU A 15 -8.39 -9.77 -12.83
N ALA A 16 -9.17 -8.99 -13.59
CA ALA A 16 -10.61 -8.85 -13.41
C ALA A 16 -11.34 -9.69 -14.47
N ASP A 17 -11.61 -10.96 -14.16
CA ASP A 17 -12.30 -11.89 -15.07
C ASP A 17 -13.82 -12.00 -14.84
N GLY A 18 -14.37 -11.23 -13.90
CA GLY A 18 -15.78 -11.24 -13.54
C GLY A 18 -16.20 -12.33 -12.56
N SER A 19 -15.26 -13.16 -12.07
CA SER A 19 -15.56 -14.16 -11.04
C SER A 19 -15.70 -13.52 -9.65
N GLU A 20 -16.50 -14.13 -8.76
CA GLU A 20 -16.63 -13.73 -7.35
C GLU A 20 -15.28 -13.79 -6.61
N ARG A 21 -14.42 -14.76 -6.99
CA ARG A 21 -13.06 -14.86 -6.47
C ARG A 21 -12.23 -13.64 -6.84
N ALA A 22 -12.32 -13.18 -8.09
CA ALA A 22 -11.61 -12.00 -8.54
C ALA A 22 -12.11 -10.74 -7.83
N ASP A 23 -13.41 -10.60 -7.63
CA ASP A 23 -13.98 -9.47 -6.88
C ASP A 23 -13.41 -9.38 -5.45
N ALA A 24 -13.41 -10.49 -4.72
CA ALA A 24 -12.85 -10.55 -3.37
C ALA A 24 -11.33 -10.26 -3.35
N ALA A 25 -10.59 -10.73 -4.36
CA ALA A 25 -9.16 -10.47 -4.48
C ALA A 25 -8.86 -9.02 -4.85
N LEU A 26 -9.61 -8.43 -5.78
CA LEU A 26 -9.50 -7.03 -6.21
C LEU A 26 -9.74 -6.08 -5.05
N SER A 27 -10.82 -6.31 -4.29
CA SER A 27 -11.12 -5.53 -3.10
C SER A 27 -9.94 -5.52 -2.11
N ARG A 28 -9.27 -6.66 -1.90
CA ARG A 28 -8.11 -6.70 -0.99
C ARG A 28 -6.87 -6.04 -1.59
N VAL A 29 -6.50 -6.40 -2.81
CA VAL A 29 -5.25 -5.95 -3.44
C VAL A 29 -5.27 -4.45 -3.69
N LEU A 30 -6.38 -3.92 -4.21
CA LEU A 30 -6.48 -2.50 -4.55
C LEU A 30 -6.64 -1.59 -3.33
N ASN A 31 -6.93 -2.15 -2.14
CA ASN A 31 -6.84 -1.41 -0.89
C ASN A 31 -5.44 -1.53 -0.26
N ASN A 32 -4.85 -2.73 -0.27
CA ASN A 32 -3.59 -2.99 0.43
C ASN A 32 -2.36 -2.40 -0.28
N ASP A 33 -2.29 -2.48 -1.61
CA ASP A 33 -1.13 -2.00 -2.38
C ASP A 33 -0.91 -0.47 -2.22
N PRO A 34 -1.92 0.39 -2.46
CA PRO A 34 -1.78 1.82 -2.15
C PRO A 34 -1.72 2.09 -0.65
N GLY A 35 -2.42 1.29 0.18
CA GLY A 35 -2.39 1.39 1.64
C GLY A 35 -0.97 1.27 2.20
N LEU A 36 -0.14 0.38 1.66
CA LEU A 36 1.27 0.26 2.04
C LEU A 36 2.07 1.54 1.71
N GLY A 37 1.75 2.20 0.60
CA GLY A 37 2.32 3.50 0.26
C GLY A 37 1.99 4.57 1.29
N VAL A 38 0.72 4.65 1.73
CA VAL A 38 0.29 5.55 2.80
C VAL A 38 1.00 5.24 4.10
N ILE A 39 1.03 3.96 4.52
CA ILE A 39 1.72 3.50 5.73
C ILE A 39 3.19 3.91 5.72
N ARG A 40 3.89 3.69 4.60
CA ARG A 40 5.32 4.03 4.45
C ARG A 40 5.57 5.52 4.66
N HIS A 41 4.74 6.39 4.09
CA HIS A 41 4.91 7.84 4.25
C HIS A 41 4.45 8.32 5.64
N ALA A 42 3.41 7.72 6.20
CA ALA A 42 2.96 8.00 7.56
C ALA A 42 4.04 7.64 8.60
N ASP A 43 4.69 6.49 8.44
CA ASP A 43 5.82 6.05 9.29
C ASP A 43 7.02 7.00 9.18
N ALA A 44 7.28 7.55 7.99
CA ALA A 44 8.29 8.58 7.77
C ALA A 44 7.88 9.98 8.30
N GLY A 45 6.67 10.14 8.87
CA GLY A 45 6.22 11.37 9.53
C GLY A 45 5.55 12.41 8.61
N TYR A 46 5.16 12.04 7.39
CA TYR A 46 4.48 12.96 6.47
C TYR A 46 3.05 13.26 6.94
N GLN A 47 2.75 14.53 7.22
CA GLN A 47 1.43 14.97 7.73
C GLN A 47 0.26 14.62 6.79
N SER A 48 0.44 14.78 5.48
CA SER A 48 -0.58 14.41 4.49
C SER A 48 -0.89 12.91 4.51
N ALA A 49 0.11 12.07 4.77
CA ALA A 49 -0.06 10.63 4.86
C ALA A 49 -0.74 10.22 6.18
N LEU A 50 -0.42 10.87 7.30
CA LEU A 50 -1.12 10.69 8.58
C LEU A 50 -2.62 11.01 8.45
N GLN A 51 -2.95 12.14 7.83
CA GLN A 51 -4.33 12.55 7.56
C GLN A 51 -5.05 11.56 6.64
N CYS A 52 -4.38 11.10 5.58
CA CYS A 52 -4.92 10.09 4.68
C CYS A 52 -5.18 8.77 5.42
N ALA A 53 -4.25 8.34 6.27
CA ALA A 53 -4.38 7.11 7.04
C ALA A 53 -5.56 7.18 8.03
N GLU A 54 -5.76 8.33 8.70
CA GLU A 54 -6.92 8.57 9.56
C GLU A 54 -8.23 8.53 8.76
N ALA A 55 -8.29 9.28 7.65
CA ALA A 55 -9.49 9.35 6.80
C ALA A 55 -9.89 8.00 6.18
N GLN A 56 -8.92 7.13 5.92
CA GLN A 56 -9.14 5.80 5.32
C GLN A 56 -9.15 4.65 6.35
N GLY A 57 -9.07 4.95 7.66
CA GLY A 57 -9.11 3.93 8.71
C GLY A 57 -7.90 2.99 8.74
N ILE A 58 -6.74 3.42 8.25
CA ILE A 58 -5.49 2.65 8.26
C ILE A 58 -4.84 2.83 9.63
N THR A 59 -5.00 1.88 10.56
CA THR A 59 -4.64 2.11 11.98
C THR A 59 -3.31 1.51 12.45
N HIS A 60 -2.51 0.92 11.56
CA HIS A 60 -1.34 0.12 11.93
C HIS A 60 0.00 0.64 11.36
N TYR A 61 0.19 1.95 11.34
CA TYR A 61 1.47 2.59 11.02
C TYR A 61 2.11 3.07 12.34
N GLY A 62 3.28 2.51 12.72
CA GLY A 62 3.96 2.86 13.99
C GLY A 62 4.28 1.69 14.93
N ARG A 63 3.79 0.47 14.65
CA ARG A 63 4.24 -0.77 15.33
C ARG A 63 5.57 -1.32 14.80
N LEU A 64 6.17 -0.66 13.81
CA LEU A 64 7.42 -1.08 13.17
C LEU A 64 8.66 -0.37 13.74
N LYS A 65 8.48 0.49 14.75
CA LYS A 65 9.61 0.99 15.53
C LYS A 65 10.15 -0.15 16.40
N PRO A 66 11.47 -0.39 16.43
CA PRO A 66 12.07 -1.46 17.22
C PRO A 66 11.81 -1.32 18.72
#